data_AF-A0A7Y1YNK5-F1
#
_entry.id   AF-A0A7Y1YNK5-F1
#
_cell.length_a   1.000
_cell.length_b   1.000
_cell.length_c   1.000
_cell.angle_alpha   90.00
_cell.angle_beta   90.00
_cell.angle_gamma   90.00
#
_symmetry.space_group_name_H-M   'P 1'
#
loop_
_entity.id
_entity.type
_entity.pdbx_description
1 polymer ?
#
loop_
_entity_poly.entity_id
_entity_poly.type
_entity_poly.pdbx_seq_one_letter_code
_entity_poly.pdbx_strand_id
1 'polypeptide(L)'
;MRKLFVLLFSFGMLSYGAAQELNCTITVNSDQVGQTNQQIFRTLERSLTDFVNKTKWTNRVYKENERINCRMFITVTNFDSNRFEANIQIQSSRPIFNTSYESPILNYKDDQFNFEYIEFQPLVFNTNVFDSNLVGVISYYVYIMLGLDEDTFSLEGGTENFQKAQQIVTQAQGSGFAGWSQSATDNRTRFVLVDNLLSNTFREYRIAMYNYHRKGLDILGDNNSTGKQVIAGSMRLFESLIKRRPNAFLIQTFFDAKAEEIRNIFSDGPKIDVVALKETLNRIAPFYSSTWNEINY
;
A
#
# COMPACT_ATOMS: atom_id res chain seq x y z
N MET A 1 49.60 -15.04 -23.81
CA MET A 1 48.40 -15.76 -23.31
C MET A 1 47.98 -15.39 -21.88
N ARG A 2 48.90 -15.04 -20.97
CA ARG A 2 48.56 -14.62 -19.59
C ARG A 2 47.88 -13.24 -19.45
N LYS A 3 48.00 -12.36 -20.46
CA LYS A 3 47.31 -11.05 -20.50
C LYS A 3 45.85 -11.12 -21.01
N LEU A 4 45.47 -12.19 -21.71
CA LEU A 4 44.08 -12.38 -22.18
C LEU A 4 43.16 -12.89 -21.06
N PHE A 5 43.70 -13.66 -20.11
CA PHE A 5 42.94 -14.16 -18.95
C PHE A 5 42.56 -13.05 -17.96
N VAL A 6 43.36 -11.99 -17.86
CA VAL A 6 43.06 -10.84 -16.99
C VAL A 6 41.92 -9.97 -17.57
N LEU A 7 41.85 -9.87 -18.91
CA LEU A 7 40.78 -9.16 -19.61
C LEU A 7 39.43 -9.89 -19.57
N LEU A 8 39.45 -11.23 -19.49
CA LEU A 8 38.23 -12.02 -19.28
C LEU A 8 37.72 -11.96 -17.84
N PHE A 9 38.60 -11.73 -16.85
CA PHE A 9 38.20 -11.63 -15.44
C PHE A 9 37.64 -10.24 -15.08
N SER A 10 38.01 -9.19 -15.81
CA SER A 10 37.45 -7.84 -15.63
C SER A 10 36.05 -7.66 -16.22
N PHE A 11 35.56 -8.58 -17.05
CA PHE A 11 34.20 -8.54 -17.62
C PHE A 11 33.17 -9.35 -16.82
N GLY A 12 33.59 -9.95 -15.69
CA GLY A 12 32.75 -10.74 -14.79
C GLY A 12 32.11 -9.95 -13.65
N MET A 13 32.35 -8.64 -13.54
CA MET A 13 31.51 -7.77 -12.70
C MET A 13 30.22 -7.46 -13.46
N LEU A 14 29.40 -8.50 -13.63
CA LEU A 14 27.98 -8.33 -13.89
C LEU A 14 27.45 -7.44 -12.77
N SER A 15 27.06 -6.23 -13.15
CA SER A 15 26.25 -5.34 -12.35
C SER A 15 25.05 -6.12 -11.84
N TYR A 16 25.10 -6.51 -10.57
CA TYR A 16 23.89 -6.77 -9.79
C TYR A 16 23.17 -5.43 -9.70
N GLY A 17 22.39 -5.11 -10.75
CA GLY A 17 21.46 -4.00 -10.70
C GLY A 17 20.58 -4.24 -9.49
N ALA A 18 20.62 -3.31 -8.53
CA ALA A 18 19.66 -3.28 -7.44
C ALA A 18 18.28 -3.20 -8.10
N ALA A 19 17.54 -4.30 -8.07
CA ALA A 19 16.14 -4.26 -8.41
C ALA A 19 15.48 -3.43 -7.32
N GLN A 20 15.04 -2.23 -7.67
CA GLN A 20 14.24 -1.39 -6.80
C GLN A 20 12.80 -1.74 -7.13
N GLU A 21 12.10 -2.35 -6.19
CA GLU A 21 10.71 -2.76 -6.36
C GLU A 21 9.74 -1.56 -6.35
N LEU A 22 10.17 -0.47 -5.71
CA LEU A 22 9.35 0.69 -5.41
C LEU A 22 9.92 1.94 -6.10
N ASN A 23 9.01 2.81 -6.50
CA ASN A 23 9.25 4.20 -6.82
C ASN A 23 8.46 5.05 -5.80
N CYS A 24 9.03 5.19 -4.60
CA CYS A 24 8.35 5.84 -3.48
C CYS A 24 8.83 7.26 -3.24
N THR A 25 7.90 8.21 -3.23
CA THR A 25 8.16 9.58 -2.79
C THR A 25 7.83 9.71 -1.31
N ILE A 26 8.83 10.05 -0.50
CA ILE A 26 8.64 10.29 0.93
C ILE A 26 8.70 11.79 1.18
N THR A 27 7.75 12.29 1.96
CA THR A 27 7.68 13.70 2.34
C THR A 27 7.51 13.79 3.85
N VAL A 28 8.36 14.57 4.51
CA VAL A 28 8.26 14.84 5.94
C VAL A 28 7.82 16.28 6.12
N ASN A 29 6.58 16.47 6.57
CA ASN A 29 6.06 17.77 6.94
C ASN A 29 6.27 18.01 8.44
N SER A 30 6.97 19.08 8.77
CA SER A 30 7.27 19.52 10.13
C SER A 30 6.77 20.95 10.40
N ASP A 31 5.82 21.45 9.60
CA ASP A 31 5.33 22.84 9.68
C ASP A 31 4.65 23.14 11.03
N GLN A 32 4.12 22.11 11.69
CA GLN A 32 3.49 22.20 13.01
C GLN A 32 4.52 22.26 14.15
N VAL A 33 5.76 21.86 13.89
CA VAL A 33 6.84 21.88 14.88
C VAL A 33 7.46 23.27 14.88
N GLY A 34 7.32 24.01 15.98
CA GLY A 34 7.92 25.34 16.20
C GLY A 34 9.45 25.33 16.37
N GLN A 35 10.18 24.54 15.58
CA GLN A 35 11.62 24.36 15.67
C GLN A 35 12.35 25.19 14.60
N THR A 36 13.41 25.89 15.00
CA THR A 36 14.23 26.70 14.07
C THR A 36 15.12 25.80 13.21
N ASN A 37 15.66 24.73 13.78
CA ASN A 37 16.51 23.79 13.04
C ASN A 37 15.67 22.74 12.30
N GLN A 38 15.43 22.98 11.01
CA GLN A 38 14.70 22.07 10.13
C GLN A 38 15.59 21.00 9.47
N GLN A 39 16.90 20.99 9.77
CA GLN A 39 17.85 20.07 9.14
C GLN A 39 17.51 18.61 9.43
N ILE A 40 17.13 18.29 10.68
CA ILE A 40 16.82 16.93 11.09
C ILE A 40 15.70 16.30 10.28
N PHE A 41 14.64 17.05 9.96
CA PHE A 41 13.51 16.56 9.16
C PHE A 41 13.92 16.31 7.70
N ARG A 42 14.76 17.18 7.12
CA ARG A 42 15.31 17.00 5.77
C ARG A 42 16.26 15.80 5.70
N THR A 43 17.08 15.60 6.73
CA THR A 43 17.95 14.42 6.84
C THR A 43 17.13 13.15 6.96
N LEU A 44 16.06 13.17 7.77
CA LEU A 44 15.12 12.06 7.93
C LEU A 44 14.44 11.70 6.60
N GLU A 45 13.90 12.68 5.88
CA GLU A 45 13.24 12.49 4.58
C GLU A 45 14.17 11.80 3.58
N ARG A 46 15.42 12.28 3.45
CA ARG A 46 16.43 11.67 2.57
C ARG A 46 16.77 10.25 3.01
N SER A 47 16.97 10.04 4.32
CA SER A 47 17.34 8.74 4.86
C SER A 47 16.23 7.71 4.65
N LEU A 48 14.97 8.08 4.83
CA LEU A 48 13.83 7.24 4.54
C LEU A 48 13.67 6.97 3.04
N THR A 49 13.87 8.00 2.20
CA THR A 49 13.78 7.85 0.74
C THR A 49 14.81 6.85 0.25
N ASP A 50 16.04 6.94 0.75
CA ASP A 50 17.11 5.99 0.46
C ASP A 50 16.80 4.60 1.01
N PHE A 51 16.33 4.52 2.25
CA PHE A 51 15.97 3.25 2.87
C PHE A 51 14.89 2.51 2.08
N VAL A 52 13.79 3.16 1.71
CA VAL A 52 12.69 2.50 0.99
C VAL A 52 13.09 2.11 -0.43
N ASN A 53 13.72 3.03 -1.18
CA ASN A 53 13.97 2.82 -2.61
C ASN A 53 15.28 2.06 -2.92
N LYS A 54 16.23 1.98 -1.97
CA LYS A 54 17.51 1.26 -2.17
C LYS A 54 17.58 -0.07 -1.41
N THR A 55 16.66 -0.33 -0.48
CA THR A 55 16.55 -1.65 0.15
C THR A 55 15.95 -2.65 -0.84
N LYS A 56 16.51 -3.86 -0.87
CA LYS A 56 15.95 -4.98 -1.61
C LYS A 56 14.93 -5.69 -0.72
N TRP A 57 13.65 -5.59 -1.08
CA TRP A 57 12.54 -6.13 -0.29
C TRP A 57 12.17 -7.57 -0.67
N THR A 58 12.42 -7.93 -1.93
CA THR A 58 12.07 -9.22 -2.51
C THR A 58 13.23 -9.77 -3.35
N ASN A 59 13.15 -11.03 -3.74
CA ASN A 59 14.12 -11.61 -4.68
C ASN A 59 13.72 -11.43 -6.15
N ARG A 60 12.62 -10.73 -6.42
CA ARG A 60 12.10 -10.53 -7.77
C ARG A 60 12.86 -9.40 -8.47
N VAL A 61 13.02 -9.54 -9.78
CA VAL A 61 13.60 -8.51 -10.64
C VAL A 61 12.44 -7.71 -11.25
N TYR A 62 12.45 -6.40 -11.02
CA TYR A 62 11.45 -5.47 -11.56
C TYR A 62 12.05 -4.65 -12.69
N LYS A 63 11.30 -4.47 -13.77
CA LYS A 63 11.58 -3.41 -14.75
C LYS A 63 11.17 -2.06 -14.18
N GLU A 64 11.73 -0.99 -14.74
CA GLU A 64 11.42 0.38 -14.31
C GLU A 64 9.92 0.72 -14.38
N ASN A 65 9.24 0.24 -15.43
CA ASN A 65 7.80 0.40 -15.62
C ASN A 65 6.93 -0.60 -14.82
N GLU A 66 7.55 -1.54 -14.11
CA GLU A 66 6.87 -2.50 -13.24
C GLU A 66 7.00 -2.10 -11.76
N ARG A 67 7.75 -1.04 -11.46
CA ARG A 67 7.91 -0.55 -10.08
C ARG A 67 6.59 -0.02 -9.55
N ILE A 68 6.35 -0.29 -8.28
CA ILE A 68 5.14 0.20 -7.60
C ILE A 68 5.34 1.69 -7.30
N ASN A 69 4.45 2.53 -7.82
CA ASN A 69 4.42 3.95 -7.50
C ASN A 69 3.79 4.14 -6.12
N CYS A 70 4.50 4.77 -5.19
CA CYS A 70 3.97 5.04 -3.86
C CYS A 70 4.35 6.40 -3.31
N ARG A 71 3.59 6.83 -2.30
CA ARG A 71 3.85 8.03 -1.53
C ARG A 71 3.66 7.75 -0.05
N MET A 72 4.63 8.18 0.75
CA MET A 72 4.53 8.21 2.21
C MET A 72 4.63 9.65 2.68
N PHE A 73 3.55 10.18 3.23
CA PHE A 73 3.51 11.53 3.77
C PHE A 73 3.49 11.47 5.29
N ILE A 74 4.57 11.91 5.91
CA ILE A 74 4.74 11.90 7.37
C ILE A 74 4.47 13.30 7.88
N THR A 75 3.51 13.45 8.78
CA THR A 75 3.25 14.72 9.46
C THR A 75 3.78 14.62 10.88
N VAL A 76 4.83 15.40 11.19
CA VAL A 76 5.39 15.51 12.53
C VAL A 76 4.62 16.58 13.30
N THR A 77 3.97 16.17 14.37
CA THR A 77 3.19 17.06 15.24
C THR A 77 4.01 17.59 16.40
N ASN A 78 4.97 16.79 16.88
CA ASN A 78 5.86 17.17 17.97
C ASN A 78 7.23 16.51 17.82
N PHE A 79 8.26 17.17 18.35
CA PHE A 79 9.64 16.71 18.31
C PHE A 79 10.38 17.14 19.58
N ASP A 80 10.94 16.16 20.30
CA ASP A 80 11.74 16.40 21.50
C ASP A 80 13.00 15.53 21.49
N SER A 81 14.16 16.17 21.34
CA SER A 81 15.48 15.55 21.24
C SER A 81 15.58 14.52 20.11
N ASN A 82 15.27 13.25 20.36
CA ASN A 82 15.30 12.18 19.36
C ASN A 82 13.92 11.55 19.14
N ARG A 83 12.88 12.01 19.85
CA ARG A 83 11.53 11.46 19.83
C ARG A 83 10.64 12.29 18.92
N PHE A 84 9.92 11.60 18.05
CA PHE A 84 8.99 12.17 17.09
C PHE A 84 7.59 11.67 17.39
N GLU A 85 6.66 12.60 17.53
CA GLU A 85 5.23 12.29 17.46
C GLU A 85 4.75 12.62 16.07
N ALA A 86 4.20 11.63 15.38
CA ALA A 86 3.83 11.76 14.00
C ALA A 86 2.67 10.83 13.61
N ASN A 87 2.05 11.18 12.49
CA ASN A 87 1.20 10.29 11.72
C ASN A 87 1.79 10.10 10.33
N ILE A 88 1.36 9.04 9.64
CA ILE A 88 1.81 8.73 8.28
C ILE A 88 0.61 8.42 7.40
N GLN A 89 0.61 8.98 6.19
CA GLN A 89 -0.34 8.62 5.14
C GLN A 89 0.38 7.88 4.02
N ILE A 90 -0.13 6.69 3.70
CA ILE A 90 0.42 5.77 2.72
C ILE A 90 -0.50 5.72 1.52
N GLN A 91 0.07 5.93 0.34
CA GLN A 91 -0.60 5.81 -0.94
C GLN A 91 0.20 4.93 -1.87
N SER A 92 -0.47 4.06 -2.61
CA SER A 92 0.13 3.29 -3.71
C SER A 92 -0.79 3.24 -4.91
N SER A 93 -0.20 3.16 -6.10
CA SER A 93 -0.92 2.99 -7.36
C SER A 93 -0.20 2.01 -8.27
N ARG A 94 -0.96 1.45 -9.21
CA ARG A 94 -0.42 0.68 -10.31
C ARG A 94 -0.83 1.24 -11.66
N PRO A 95 0.03 1.10 -12.69
CA PRO A 95 -0.38 1.35 -14.06
C PRO A 95 -1.45 0.34 -14.50
N ILE A 96 -2.41 0.82 -15.29
CA ILE A 96 -3.37 -0.03 -15.99
C ILE A 96 -2.83 -0.39 -17.37
N PHE A 97 -2.98 -1.68 -17.73
CA PHE A 97 -2.39 -2.24 -18.94
C PHE A 97 -2.76 -1.43 -20.18
N ASN A 98 -1.74 -1.06 -20.97
CA ASN A 98 -1.89 -0.33 -22.23
C ASN A 98 -2.58 1.05 -22.12
N THR A 99 -2.52 1.69 -20.95
CA THR A 99 -3.03 3.04 -20.72
C THR A 99 -2.02 3.90 -19.97
N SER A 100 -2.25 5.22 -19.95
CA SER A 100 -1.51 6.14 -19.07
C SER A 100 -2.18 6.32 -17.71
N TYR A 101 -3.18 5.50 -17.38
CA TYR A 101 -3.95 5.65 -16.15
C TYR A 101 -3.31 4.85 -15.00
N GLU A 102 -3.14 5.52 -13.87
CA GLU A 102 -2.66 4.93 -12.61
C GLU A 102 -3.86 4.71 -11.68
N SER A 103 -4.10 3.45 -11.36
CA SER A 103 -5.20 3.06 -10.47
C SER A 103 -4.71 3.04 -9.01
N PRO A 104 -5.38 3.78 -8.09
CA PRO A 104 -4.99 3.81 -6.68
C PRO A 104 -5.30 2.46 -6.00
N ILE A 105 -4.32 1.82 -5.37
CA ILE A 105 -4.48 0.53 -4.67
C ILE A 105 -4.76 0.73 -3.19
N LEU A 106 -3.97 1.60 -2.56
CA LEU A 106 -4.03 1.87 -1.12
C LEU A 106 -4.05 3.38 -0.90
N ASN A 107 -4.89 3.83 0.02
CA ASN A 107 -4.86 5.18 0.57
C ASN A 107 -5.27 5.08 2.04
N TYR A 108 -4.30 5.13 2.94
CA TYR A 108 -4.54 4.87 4.36
C TYR A 108 -3.72 5.80 5.24
N LYS A 109 -4.33 6.30 6.31
CA LYS A 109 -3.68 7.12 7.33
C LYS A 109 -3.52 6.31 8.62
N ASP A 110 -2.29 6.21 9.09
CA ASP A 110 -1.92 5.63 10.38
C ASP A 110 -1.55 6.77 11.34
N ASP A 111 -2.40 6.96 12.36
CA ASP A 111 -2.18 7.96 13.41
C ASP A 111 -1.23 7.49 14.51
N GLN A 112 -0.78 6.22 14.49
CA GLN A 112 0.04 5.59 15.52
C GLN A 112 1.49 5.42 15.05
N PHE A 113 2.13 6.53 14.69
CA PHE A 113 3.50 6.55 14.13
C PHE A 113 4.46 7.43 14.95
N ASN A 114 4.57 7.15 16.24
CA ASN A 114 5.60 7.75 17.09
C ASN A 114 6.89 6.94 16.97
N PHE A 115 8.05 7.59 16.87
CA PHE A 115 9.32 6.89 16.70
C PHE A 115 10.50 7.67 17.28
N GLU A 116 11.63 6.98 17.37
CA GLU A 116 12.91 7.59 17.71
C GLU A 116 13.82 7.63 16.47
N TYR A 117 14.54 8.73 16.29
CA TYR A 117 15.49 8.91 15.19
C TYR A 117 16.68 9.78 15.62
N ILE A 118 17.87 9.36 15.21
CA ILE A 118 19.13 10.06 15.40
C ILE A 118 19.71 10.35 14.02
N GLU A 119 20.10 11.60 13.75
CA GLU A 119 20.67 11.96 12.45
C GLU A 119 21.90 11.11 12.11
N PHE A 120 21.98 10.73 10.84
CA PHE A 120 23.07 9.92 10.28
C PHE A 120 23.17 8.49 10.82
N GLN A 121 22.27 8.07 11.73
CA GLN A 121 22.13 6.67 12.07
C GLN A 121 21.60 5.90 10.85
N PRO A 122 22.27 4.81 10.43
CA PRO A 122 21.81 4.04 9.28
C PRO A 122 20.47 3.37 9.57
N LEU A 123 19.52 3.52 8.65
CA LEU A 123 18.26 2.79 8.68
C LEU A 123 18.48 1.43 8.01
N VAL A 124 18.43 0.36 8.79
CA VAL A 124 18.65 -1.01 8.32
C VAL A 124 17.50 -1.88 8.77
N PHE A 125 16.86 -2.56 7.82
CA PHE A 125 15.82 -3.54 8.12
C PHE A 125 16.45 -4.90 8.43
N ASN A 126 16.05 -5.49 9.55
CA ASN A 126 16.36 -6.86 9.91
C ASN A 126 15.06 -7.67 9.96
N THR A 127 14.96 -8.74 9.18
CA THR A 127 13.77 -9.59 9.15
C THR A 127 13.50 -10.32 10.46
N ASN A 128 14.53 -10.49 11.30
CA ASN A 128 14.47 -11.33 12.49
C ASN A 128 14.35 -10.54 13.79
N VAL A 129 14.57 -9.22 13.74
CA VAL A 129 14.66 -8.38 14.94
C VAL A 129 13.94 -7.05 14.71
N PHE A 130 13.12 -6.65 15.68
CA PHE A 130 12.46 -5.36 15.70
C PHE A 130 13.24 -4.38 16.59
N ASP A 131 14.12 -3.58 15.99
CA ASP A 131 15.00 -2.65 16.72
C ASP A 131 14.48 -1.21 16.76
N SER A 132 13.72 -0.79 15.75
CA SER A 132 13.27 0.60 15.60
C SER A 132 11.84 0.65 15.07
N ASN A 133 10.98 1.44 15.74
CA ASN A 133 9.61 1.63 15.29
C ASN A 133 9.54 2.37 13.93
N LEU A 134 10.46 3.31 13.69
CA LEU A 134 10.57 4.01 12.41
C LEU A 134 10.79 3.00 11.27
N VAL A 135 11.81 2.16 11.40
CA VAL A 135 12.14 1.14 10.40
C VAL A 135 11.02 0.10 10.30
N GLY A 136 10.47 -0.34 11.43
CA GLY A 136 9.42 -1.34 11.50
C GLY A 136 8.12 -0.94 10.81
N VAL A 137 7.60 0.26 11.08
CA VAL A 137 6.36 0.76 10.44
C VAL A 137 6.56 0.95 8.94
N ILE A 138 7.67 1.56 8.52
CA ILE A 138 7.95 1.78 7.09
C ILE A 138 8.07 0.44 6.35
N SER A 139 8.81 -0.52 6.92
CA SER A 139 8.97 -1.87 6.36
C SER A 139 7.64 -2.62 6.30
N TYR A 140 6.82 -2.51 7.34
CA TYR A 140 5.47 -3.08 7.38
C TYR A 140 4.63 -2.58 6.19
N TYR A 141 4.56 -1.26 5.97
CA TYR A 141 3.78 -0.70 4.88
C TYR A 141 4.35 -1.02 3.50
N VAL A 142 5.66 -1.14 3.36
CA VAL A 142 6.26 -1.65 2.13
C VAL A 142 5.74 -3.05 1.79
N TYR A 143 5.75 -3.98 2.74
CA TYR A 143 5.24 -5.33 2.50
C TYR A 143 3.72 -5.38 2.27
N ILE A 144 2.95 -4.50 2.92
CA ILE A 144 1.52 -4.35 2.62
C ILE A 144 1.31 -3.88 1.18
N MET A 145 2.04 -2.85 0.72
CA MET A 145 1.91 -2.35 -0.65
C MET A 145 2.32 -3.40 -1.68
N LEU A 146 3.44 -4.11 -1.45
CA LEU A 146 3.89 -5.20 -2.32
C LEU A 146 2.83 -6.31 -2.43
N GLY A 147 2.27 -6.75 -1.30
CA GLY A 147 1.26 -7.80 -1.31
C GLY A 147 -0.05 -7.36 -1.98
N LEU A 148 -0.49 -6.13 -1.74
CA LEU A 148 -1.70 -5.61 -2.38
C LEU A 148 -1.52 -5.47 -3.89
N ASP A 149 -0.36 -5.01 -4.34
CA ASP A 149 -0.02 -4.94 -5.77
C ASP A 149 -0.06 -6.33 -6.42
N GLU A 150 0.60 -7.32 -5.82
CA GLU A 150 0.60 -8.70 -6.34
C GLU A 150 -0.80 -9.33 -6.41
N ASP A 151 -1.66 -9.06 -5.42
CA ASP A 151 -3.07 -9.47 -5.43
C ASP A 151 -3.87 -8.86 -6.60
N THR A 152 -3.46 -7.70 -7.11
CA THR A 152 -4.10 -7.11 -8.28
C THR A 152 -3.70 -7.80 -9.59
N PHE A 153 -2.59 -8.54 -9.63
CA PHE A 153 -2.10 -9.23 -10.84
C PHE A 153 -2.39 -10.74 -10.82
N SER A 154 -2.37 -11.35 -9.63
CA SER A 154 -2.64 -12.77 -9.43
C SER A 154 -3.53 -12.95 -8.21
N LEU A 155 -4.52 -13.85 -8.32
CA LEU A 155 -5.35 -14.19 -7.19
C LEU A 155 -4.47 -14.71 -6.05
N GLU A 156 -4.57 -14.04 -4.91
CA GLU A 156 -3.79 -14.32 -3.70
C GLU A 156 -2.26 -14.26 -3.86
N GLY A 157 -1.77 -13.51 -4.85
CA GLY A 157 -0.34 -13.34 -5.13
C GLY A 157 0.45 -12.76 -3.95
N GLY A 158 -0.15 -11.86 -3.18
CA GLY A 158 0.50 -11.10 -2.10
C GLY A 158 0.82 -11.86 -0.82
N THR A 159 0.51 -13.16 -0.76
CA THR A 159 0.51 -13.93 0.50
C THR A 159 1.89 -13.93 1.18
N GLU A 160 2.98 -14.07 0.43
CA GLU A 160 4.34 -14.07 0.98
C GLU A 160 4.66 -12.72 1.64
N ASN A 161 4.30 -11.61 1.00
CA ASN A 161 4.57 -10.27 1.51
C ASN A 161 3.70 -9.95 2.75
N PHE A 162 2.44 -10.37 2.76
CA PHE A 162 1.60 -10.26 3.96
C PHE A 162 2.15 -11.08 5.14
N GLN A 163 2.72 -12.25 4.90
CA GLN A 163 3.39 -13.03 5.96
C GLN A 163 4.61 -12.32 6.53
N LYS A 164 5.41 -11.63 5.70
CA LYS A 164 6.51 -10.78 6.19
C LYS A 164 6.00 -9.60 7.03
N ALA A 165 4.92 -8.95 6.59
CA ALA A 165 4.27 -7.90 7.38
C ALA A 165 3.74 -8.45 8.73
N GLN A 166 3.16 -9.65 8.74
CA GLN A 166 2.69 -10.33 9.95
C GLN A 166 3.84 -10.65 10.90
N GLN A 167 5.00 -11.06 10.38
CA GLN A 167 6.20 -11.31 11.17
C GLN A 167 6.69 -10.05 11.88
N ILE A 168 6.71 -8.90 11.20
CA ILE A 168 7.06 -7.60 11.80
C ILE A 168 6.10 -7.30 12.96
N VAL A 169 4.80 -7.46 12.75
CA VAL A 169 3.79 -7.27 13.80
C VAL A 169 4.08 -8.16 15.01
N THR A 170 4.33 -9.45 14.80
CA THR A 170 4.63 -10.40 15.89
C THR A 170 5.86 -9.98 16.70
N GLN A 171 6.93 -9.53 16.04
CA GLN A 171 8.13 -9.05 16.71
C GLN A 171 7.91 -7.73 17.47
N ALA A 172 7.01 -6.87 16.96
CA ALA A 172 6.75 -5.55 17.52
C ALA A 172 5.81 -5.54 18.74
N GLN A 173 5.08 -6.62 19.02
CA GLN A 173 4.07 -6.68 20.10
C GLN A 173 4.62 -6.35 21.50
N GLY A 174 5.91 -6.60 21.76
CA GLY A 174 6.58 -6.27 23.03
C GLY A 174 7.24 -4.90 23.09
N SER A 175 7.19 -4.11 22.01
CA SER A 175 7.96 -2.87 21.88
C SER A 175 7.41 -1.69 22.69
N GLY A 176 6.15 -1.77 23.15
CA GLY A 176 5.45 -0.67 23.82
C GLY A 176 4.94 0.43 22.88
N PHE A 177 5.25 0.38 21.57
CA PHE A 177 4.68 1.31 20.60
C PHE A 177 3.23 0.93 20.24
N ALA A 178 2.38 1.95 20.08
CA ALA A 178 0.99 1.77 19.68
C ALA A 178 0.86 1.26 18.24
N GLY A 179 -0.23 0.55 17.94
CA GLY A 179 -0.55 0.04 16.58
C GLY A 179 -0.08 -1.37 16.26
N TRP A 180 0.69 -2.01 17.15
CA TRP A 180 1.15 -3.40 16.98
C TRP A 180 0.33 -4.44 17.73
N SER A 181 -0.51 -4.02 18.69
CA SER A 181 -1.32 -4.92 19.51
C SER A 181 -2.67 -5.23 18.87
N GLN A 182 -3.18 -6.42 19.19
CA GLN A 182 -4.54 -6.85 18.84
C GLN A 182 -5.60 -6.15 19.70
N SER A 183 -5.26 -5.77 20.93
CA SER A 183 -6.17 -5.30 21.97
C SER A 183 -6.40 -3.79 21.96
N ALA A 184 -6.08 -3.09 20.87
CA ALA A 184 -6.34 -1.67 20.79
C ALA A 184 -7.85 -1.40 20.84
N THR A 185 -8.23 -0.28 21.47
CA THR A 185 -9.61 0.20 21.54
C THR A 185 -10.18 0.51 20.16
N ASP A 186 -9.31 0.71 19.16
CA ASP A 186 -9.64 0.92 17.76
C ASP A 186 -9.27 -0.34 16.95
N ASN A 187 -10.24 -0.90 16.22
CA ASN A 187 -10.09 -2.10 15.39
C ASN A 187 -9.33 -1.84 14.07
N ARG A 188 -8.52 -0.78 14.01
CA ARG A 188 -7.85 -0.29 12.79
C ARG A 188 -6.34 -0.20 12.96
N THR A 189 -5.75 -1.18 13.62
CA THR A 189 -4.30 -1.25 13.82
C THR A 189 -3.60 -1.97 12.68
N ARG A 190 -2.27 -1.85 12.64
CA ARG A 190 -1.41 -2.63 11.72
C ARG A 190 -1.60 -4.13 11.94
N PHE A 191 -1.78 -4.57 13.19
CA PHE A 191 -2.13 -5.97 13.49
C PHE A 191 -3.41 -6.39 12.76
N VAL A 192 -4.50 -5.63 12.92
CA VAL A 192 -5.80 -6.01 12.36
C VAL A 192 -5.80 -5.96 10.83
N LEU A 193 -5.06 -5.02 10.22
CA LEU A 193 -4.94 -4.94 8.77
C LEU A 193 -4.36 -6.23 8.17
N VAL A 194 -3.17 -6.64 8.63
CA VAL A 194 -2.50 -7.83 8.06
C VAL A 194 -3.22 -9.13 8.44
N ASP A 195 -3.77 -9.23 9.65
CA ASP A 195 -4.55 -10.40 10.07
C ASP A 195 -5.79 -10.58 9.19
N ASN A 196 -6.51 -9.50 8.91
CA ASN A 196 -7.66 -9.55 8.00
C ASN A 196 -7.25 -9.93 6.57
N LEU A 197 -6.11 -9.43 6.07
CA LEU A 197 -5.61 -9.76 4.72
C LEU A 197 -5.28 -11.26 4.58
N LEU A 198 -4.76 -11.90 5.63
CA LEU A 198 -4.42 -13.32 5.63
C LEU A 198 -5.59 -14.25 6.00
N SER A 199 -6.64 -13.70 6.61
CA SER A 199 -7.75 -14.50 7.14
C SER A 199 -8.75 -14.90 6.06
N ASN A 200 -9.07 -16.20 6.02
CA ASN A 200 -10.15 -16.74 5.18
C ASN A 200 -11.52 -16.08 5.43
N THR A 201 -11.70 -15.43 6.59
CA THR A 201 -12.90 -14.65 6.90
C THR A 201 -13.08 -13.45 5.98
N PHE A 202 -12.04 -12.99 5.31
CA PHE A 202 -12.07 -11.84 4.41
C PHE A 202 -11.61 -12.17 2.98
N ARG A 203 -11.58 -13.46 2.59
CA ARG A 203 -11.13 -13.91 1.26
C ARG A 203 -11.77 -13.14 0.09
N GLU A 204 -13.03 -12.72 0.25
CA GLU A 204 -13.77 -11.96 -0.76
C GLU A 204 -13.06 -10.64 -1.11
N TYR A 205 -12.29 -10.05 -0.19
CA TYR A 205 -11.50 -8.86 -0.44
C TYR A 205 -10.42 -9.10 -1.50
N ARG A 206 -9.61 -10.15 -1.34
CA ARG A 206 -8.51 -10.46 -2.28
C ARG A 206 -9.05 -10.87 -3.65
N ILE A 207 -10.16 -11.60 -3.67
CA ILE A 207 -10.88 -11.93 -4.91
C ILE A 207 -11.39 -10.67 -5.60
N ALA A 208 -11.97 -9.72 -4.84
CA ALA A 208 -12.42 -8.44 -5.38
C ALA A 208 -11.25 -7.61 -5.92
N MET A 209 -10.10 -7.55 -5.22
CA MET A 209 -8.89 -6.86 -5.70
C MET A 209 -8.43 -7.41 -7.06
N TYR A 210 -8.31 -8.73 -7.18
CA TYR A 210 -7.91 -9.38 -8.44
C TYR A 210 -8.92 -9.13 -9.57
N ASN A 211 -10.22 -9.37 -9.32
CA ASN A 211 -11.25 -9.23 -10.35
C ASN A 211 -11.42 -7.77 -10.79
N TYR A 212 -11.38 -6.82 -9.85
CA TYR A 212 -11.52 -5.40 -10.13
C TYR A 212 -10.40 -4.90 -11.05
N HIS A 213 -9.14 -5.21 -10.73
CA HIS A 213 -8.00 -4.71 -11.50
C HIS A 213 -7.74 -5.56 -12.74
N ARG A 214 -7.44 -6.85 -12.57
CA ARG A 214 -6.95 -7.69 -13.68
C ARG A 214 -8.04 -8.05 -14.69
N LYS A 215 -9.26 -8.28 -14.22
CA LYS A 215 -10.39 -8.69 -15.08
C LYS A 215 -11.35 -7.54 -15.39
N GLY A 216 -11.22 -6.40 -14.71
CA GLY A 216 -12.06 -5.23 -14.87
C GLY A 216 -11.29 -4.11 -15.56
N LEU A 217 -10.42 -3.43 -14.81
CA LEU A 217 -9.67 -2.27 -15.30
C LEU A 217 -8.78 -2.58 -16.50
N ASP A 218 -8.00 -3.66 -16.44
CA ASP A 218 -7.05 -4.03 -17.51
C ASP A 218 -7.74 -4.38 -18.84
N ILE A 219 -9.06 -4.63 -18.84
CA ILE A 219 -9.84 -4.88 -20.05
C ILE A 219 -10.67 -3.68 -20.50
N LEU A 220 -10.74 -2.59 -19.72
CA LEU A 220 -11.54 -1.42 -20.07
C LEU A 220 -11.10 -0.78 -21.39
N GLY A 221 -9.79 -0.81 -21.68
CA GLY A 221 -9.23 -0.29 -22.93
C GLY A 221 -9.71 -1.05 -24.17
N ASP A 222 -9.84 -2.38 -24.07
CA ASP A 222 -10.24 -3.25 -25.18
C ASP A 222 -11.77 -3.43 -25.25
N ASN A 223 -12.42 -3.59 -24.09
CA ASN A 223 -13.86 -3.80 -23.97
C ASN A 223 -14.42 -3.17 -22.69
N ASN A 224 -14.86 -1.92 -22.83
CA ASN A 224 -15.40 -1.12 -21.74
C ASN A 224 -16.65 -1.75 -21.09
N SER A 225 -17.58 -2.29 -21.89
CA SER A 225 -18.82 -2.88 -21.36
C SER A 225 -18.54 -4.10 -20.46
N THR A 226 -17.68 -5.02 -20.91
CA THR A 226 -17.30 -6.18 -20.11
C THR A 226 -16.50 -5.77 -18.87
N GLY A 227 -15.56 -4.82 -18.99
CA GLY A 227 -14.81 -4.31 -17.84
C GLY A 227 -15.72 -3.72 -16.75
N LYS A 228 -16.67 -2.86 -17.15
CA LYS A 228 -17.70 -2.30 -16.26
C LYS A 228 -18.52 -3.39 -15.57
N GLN A 229 -18.99 -4.41 -16.31
CA GLN A 229 -19.77 -5.51 -15.74
C GLN A 229 -18.97 -6.31 -14.71
N VAL A 230 -17.69 -6.57 -14.97
CA VAL A 230 -16.80 -7.29 -14.04
C VAL A 230 -16.54 -6.45 -12.78
N ILE A 231 -16.31 -5.15 -12.93
CA ILE A 231 -16.13 -4.24 -11.79
C ILE A 231 -17.40 -4.21 -10.92
N ALA A 232 -18.57 -4.01 -11.54
CA ALA A 232 -19.85 -4.00 -10.84
C ALA A 232 -20.12 -5.36 -10.14
N GLY A 233 -19.81 -6.48 -10.81
CA GLY A 233 -19.92 -7.81 -10.24
C GLY A 233 -18.98 -8.04 -9.05
N SER A 234 -17.77 -7.46 -9.08
CA SER A 234 -16.80 -7.55 -7.99
C SER A 234 -17.31 -6.87 -6.71
N MET A 235 -18.10 -5.79 -6.83
CA MET A 235 -18.68 -5.11 -5.66
C MET A 235 -19.66 -6.01 -4.89
N ARG A 236 -20.33 -6.95 -5.56
CA ARG A 236 -21.25 -7.90 -4.91
C ARG A 236 -20.54 -8.84 -3.94
N LEU A 237 -19.24 -9.08 -4.12
CA LEU A 237 -18.43 -9.88 -3.19
C LEU A 237 -18.43 -9.26 -1.79
N PHE A 238 -18.44 -7.93 -1.70
CA PHE A 238 -18.45 -7.22 -0.42
C PHE A 238 -19.80 -7.31 0.31
N GLU A 239 -20.91 -7.60 -0.36
CA GLU A 239 -22.19 -7.81 0.31
C GLU A 239 -22.16 -9.01 1.25
N SER A 240 -21.53 -10.10 0.80
CA SER A 240 -21.35 -11.31 1.62
C SER A 240 -20.40 -11.04 2.78
N LEU A 241 -19.34 -10.25 2.53
CA LEU A 241 -18.37 -9.89 3.56
C LEU A 241 -19.00 -9.03 4.66
N ILE A 242 -19.81 -8.02 4.31
CA ILE A 242 -20.46 -7.13 5.29
C ILE A 242 -21.50 -7.84 6.14
N LYS A 243 -22.27 -8.77 5.55
CA LYS A 243 -23.21 -9.59 6.31
C LYS A 243 -22.51 -10.37 7.43
N ARG A 244 -21.28 -10.81 7.20
CA ARG A 244 -20.47 -11.56 8.16
C ARG A 244 -19.67 -10.66 9.11
N ARG A 245 -19.11 -9.57 8.58
CA ARG A 245 -18.28 -8.60 9.31
C ARG A 245 -18.73 -7.17 8.96
N PRO A 246 -19.73 -6.63 9.68
CA PRO A 246 -20.09 -5.23 9.56
C PRO A 246 -18.88 -4.34 9.90
N ASN A 247 -18.73 -3.21 9.19
CA ASN A 247 -17.62 -2.28 9.37
C ASN A 247 -16.22 -2.91 9.21
N ALA A 248 -16.09 -3.93 8.36
CA ALA A 248 -14.81 -4.56 8.07
C ALA A 248 -13.77 -3.53 7.60
N PHE A 249 -12.62 -3.51 8.27
CA PHE A 249 -11.55 -2.55 7.99
C PHE A 249 -11.11 -2.58 6.51
N LEU A 250 -10.94 -3.77 5.93
CA LEU A 250 -10.55 -3.92 4.53
C LEU A 250 -11.53 -3.31 3.53
N ILE A 251 -12.83 -3.29 3.84
CA ILE A 251 -13.83 -2.68 2.97
C ILE A 251 -13.63 -1.17 2.96
N GLN A 252 -13.42 -0.57 4.13
CA GLN A 252 -13.12 0.84 4.18
C GLN A 252 -11.84 1.16 3.41
N THR A 253 -10.75 0.42 3.65
CA THR A 253 -9.48 0.62 2.94
C THR A 253 -9.64 0.51 1.42
N PHE A 254 -10.51 -0.39 0.94
CA PHE A 254 -10.86 -0.48 -0.47
C PHE A 254 -11.51 0.81 -0.97
N PHE A 255 -12.59 1.26 -0.32
CA PHE A 255 -13.34 2.42 -0.80
C PHE A 255 -12.63 3.76 -0.59
N ASP A 256 -11.75 3.88 0.40
CA ASP A 256 -10.86 5.04 0.59
C ASP A 256 -9.90 5.24 -0.61
N ALA A 257 -9.55 4.16 -1.32
CA ALA A 257 -8.79 4.22 -2.56
C ALA A 257 -9.69 4.31 -3.81
N LYS A 258 -10.83 3.61 -3.81
CA LYS A 258 -11.59 3.28 -5.04
C LYS A 258 -12.83 4.11 -5.30
N ALA A 259 -13.36 4.84 -4.32
CA ALA A 259 -14.67 5.48 -4.49
C ALA A 259 -14.72 6.44 -5.67
N GLU A 260 -13.70 7.28 -5.82
CA GLU A 260 -13.60 8.24 -6.91
C GLU A 260 -13.39 7.56 -8.27
N GLU A 261 -12.54 6.52 -8.31
CA GLU A 261 -12.29 5.72 -9.52
C GLU A 261 -13.57 5.02 -10.00
N ILE A 262 -14.32 4.40 -9.09
CA ILE A 262 -15.63 3.79 -9.38
C ILE A 262 -16.57 4.85 -9.95
N ARG A 263 -16.70 6.02 -9.31
CA ARG A 263 -17.56 7.08 -9.84
C ARG A 263 -17.17 7.45 -11.27
N ASN A 264 -15.90 7.70 -11.52
CA ASN A 264 -15.42 8.12 -12.84
C ASN A 264 -15.68 7.05 -13.91
N ILE A 265 -15.45 5.77 -13.60
CA ILE A 265 -15.70 4.66 -14.52
C ILE A 265 -17.18 4.57 -14.90
N PHE A 266 -18.10 4.74 -13.95
CA PHE A 266 -19.55 4.66 -14.19
C PHE A 266 -20.22 6.02 -14.48
N SER A 267 -19.42 7.04 -14.77
CA SER A 267 -19.91 8.34 -15.25
C SER A 267 -19.50 8.62 -16.70
N ASP A 268 -18.83 7.68 -17.37
CA ASP A 268 -18.42 7.78 -18.76
C ASP A 268 -18.52 6.41 -19.49
N GLY A 269 -18.56 6.40 -20.82
CA GLY A 269 -18.58 5.18 -21.62
C GLY A 269 -19.97 4.52 -21.77
N PRO A 270 -20.03 3.24 -22.16
CA PRO A 270 -21.28 2.55 -22.45
C PRO A 270 -22.14 2.41 -21.20
N LYS A 271 -23.45 2.60 -21.37
CA LYS A 271 -24.42 2.54 -20.28
C LYS A 271 -24.58 1.11 -19.78
N ILE A 272 -24.52 0.91 -18.47
CA ILE A 272 -24.87 -0.37 -17.81
C ILE A 272 -26.04 -0.16 -16.82
N ASP A 273 -26.47 -1.23 -16.15
CA ASP A 273 -27.45 -1.10 -15.06
C ASP A 273 -26.82 -0.43 -13.83
N VAL A 274 -26.82 0.90 -13.85
CA VAL A 274 -26.32 1.74 -12.74
C VAL A 274 -27.25 1.74 -11.54
N VAL A 275 -28.52 1.35 -11.70
CA VAL A 275 -29.47 1.33 -10.57
C VAL A 275 -29.07 0.22 -9.60
N ALA A 276 -28.90 -1.00 -10.11
CA ALA A 276 -28.45 -2.12 -9.29
C ALA A 276 -27.05 -1.88 -8.70
N LEU A 277 -26.15 -1.22 -9.45
CA LEU A 277 -24.84 -0.85 -8.94
C LEU A 277 -24.93 0.14 -7.78
N LYS A 278 -25.69 1.24 -7.93
CA LYS A 278 -25.88 2.24 -6.87
C LYS A 278 -26.49 1.61 -5.62
N GLU A 279 -27.47 0.73 -5.75
CA GLU A 279 -28.05 0.01 -4.61
C GLU A 279 -27.00 -0.85 -3.90
N THR A 280 -26.16 -1.56 -4.66
CA THR A 280 -25.06 -2.35 -4.10
C THR A 280 -24.06 -1.47 -3.36
N LEU A 281 -23.60 -0.38 -3.98
CA LEU A 281 -22.63 0.56 -3.42
C LEU A 281 -23.14 1.23 -2.14
N ASN A 282 -24.40 1.69 -2.12
CA ASN A 282 -25.00 2.28 -0.92
C ASN A 282 -25.18 1.26 0.22
N ARG A 283 -25.37 -0.02 -0.11
CA ARG A 283 -25.45 -1.09 0.90
C ARG A 283 -24.09 -1.40 1.50
N ILE A 284 -23.03 -1.41 0.69
CA ILE A 284 -21.70 -1.85 1.13
C ILE A 284 -20.79 -0.72 1.62
N ALA A 285 -21.01 0.50 1.14
CA ALA A 285 -20.18 1.66 1.41
C ALA A 285 -21.04 2.93 1.52
N PRO A 286 -21.97 3.01 2.50
CA PRO A 286 -22.91 4.11 2.63
C PRO A 286 -22.24 5.47 2.91
N PHE A 287 -21.02 5.49 3.45
CA PHE A 287 -20.28 6.73 3.71
C PHE A 287 -20.01 7.55 2.44
N TYR A 288 -19.92 6.90 1.27
CA TYR A 288 -19.66 7.55 -0.02
C TYR A 288 -20.95 7.75 -0.84
N SER A 289 -22.13 7.77 -0.20
CA SER A 289 -23.43 7.93 -0.88
C SER A 289 -23.49 9.16 -1.79
N SER A 290 -22.87 10.28 -1.38
CA SER A 290 -22.76 11.49 -2.22
C SER A 290 -22.02 11.20 -3.52
N THR A 291 -20.88 10.52 -3.45
CA THR A 291 -20.09 10.07 -4.61
C THR A 291 -20.90 9.12 -5.50
N TRP A 292 -21.67 8.20 -4.93
CA TRP A 292 -22.50 7.27 -5.70
C TRP A 292 -23.66 7.95 -6.43
N ASN A 293 -24.19 9.04 -5.89
CA ASN A 293 -25.28 9.78 -6.53
C ASN A 293 -24.85 10.42 -7.86
N GLU A 294 -23.57 10.75 -8.01
CA GLU A 294 -22.98 11.35 -9.21
C GLU A 294 -22.79 10.36 -10.37
N ILE A 295 -22.99 9.05 -10.16
CA ILE A 295 -22.91 8.01 -11.20
C ILE A 295 -24.08 8.16 -12.19
N ASN A 296 -23.83 8.26 -13.49
CA ASN A 296 -24.88 8.53 -14.48
C ASN A 296 -24.94 7.54 -15.67
N TYR A 297 -23.92 6.70 -15.88
CA TYR A 297 -23.72 5.89 -17.11
C TYR A 297 -23.33 4.42 -16.88
#